data_AF-A0A5R9GPU4-F1
#
_entry.id   AF-A0A5R9GPU4-F1
#
_cell.length_a   1.000
_cell.length_b   1.000
_cell.length_c   1.000
_cell.angle_alpha   90.00
_cell.angle_beta   90.00
_cell.angle_gamma   90.00
#
_symmetry.space_group_name_H-M   'P 1'
#
loop_
_entity.id
_entity.type
_entity.pdbx_description
1 polymer ?
#
loop_
_entity_poly.entity_id
_entity_poly.type
_entity_poly.pdbx_seq_one_letter_code
_entity_poly.pdbx_strand_id
1 'polypeptide(L)'
;TFLKAPLRYSRISSGFSNNRFHPVLKKYRPHHGIDYAAPSGTPVYTIGDGTVIKKGYQKRGGGNYIKVKHNANYTTVYMHLKGFAKGIHVGQRLKQGDLVGYVGATGLATGPHLDFRVYRNGLAINPLKMKSTPATVSKTRRTSFAPSQA
;
A
#
# COMPACT_ATOMS: atom_id res chain seq x y z
N THR A 1 -4.80 -8.31 -12.80
CA THR A 1 -3.54 -8.76 -12.18
C THR A 1 -3.17 -7.77 -11.08
N PHE A 2 -2.05 -7.94 -10.34
CA PHE A 2 -1.65 -6.97 -9.30
C PHE A 2 -0.25 -6.41 -9.56
N LEU A 3 -0.01 -5.14 -9.22
CA LEU A 3 1.33 -4.56 -9.12
C LEU A 3 2.12 -5.26 -8.00
N LYS A 4 3.44 -5.36 -8.18
CA LYS A 4 4.35 -5.94 -7.18
C LYS A 4 4.54 -5.05 -5.95
N ALA A 5 4.37 -3.74 -6.11
CA ALA A 5 4.49 -2.77 -5.02
C ALA A 5 3.53 -1.58 -5.25
N PRO A 6 3.00 -0.98 -4.16
CA PRO A 6 2.08 0.15 -4.24
C PRO A 6 2.76 1.53 -4.41
N LEU A 7 4.09 1.59 -4.44
CA LEU A 7 4.86 2.83 -4.62
C LEU A 7 6.26 2.53 -5.13
N ARG A 8 6.97 3.58 -5.55
CA ARG A 8 8.44 3.55 -5.60
C ARG A 8 8.97 3.72 -4.16
N TYR A 9 9.86 2.84 -3.74
CA TYR A 9 10.39 2.80 -2.37
C TYR A 9 11.92 2.64 -2.40
N SER A 10 12.59 3.03 -1.32
CA SER A 10 14.05 2.88 -1.20
C SER A 10 14.43 1.49 -0.70
N ARG A 11 13.72 0.97 0.31
CA ARG A 11 13.87 -0.40 0.84
C ARG A 11 12.62 -0.87 1.56
N ILE A 12 12.49 -2.19 1.73
CA ILE A 12 11.55 -2.79 2.68
C ILE A 12 12.19 -2.67 4.07
N SER A 13 11.59 -1.86 4.95
CA SER A 13 12.10 -1.66 6.31
C SER A 13 11.61 -2.72 7.29
N SER A 14 10.48 -3.38 7.00
CA SER A 14 9.99 -4.49 7.81
C SER A 14 9.18 -5.48 6.98
N GLY A 15 9.46 -6.77 7.16
CA GLY A 15 8.72 -7.85 6.52
C GLY A 15 7.48 -8.30 7.30
N PHE A 16 6.69 -9.16 6.66
CA PHE A 16 5.59 -9.87 7.31
C PHE A 16 6.15 -10.87 8.31
N SER A 17 5.74 -10.76 9.58
CA SER A 17 6.20 -11.66 10.64
C SER A 17 5.10 -11.87 11.69
N ASN A 18 4.97 -13.10 12.18
CA ASN A 18 4.09 -13.41 13.31
C ASN A 18 4.70 -13.00 14.66
N ASN A 19 5.99 -12.65 14.71
CA ASN A 19 6.70 -12.36 15.95
C ASN A 19 7.80 -11.29 15.74
N ARG A 20 7.42 -10.03 15.52
CA ARG A 20 8.34 -8.90 15.33
C ARG A 20 8.49 -8.09 16.61
N PHE A 21 9.72 -7.78 17.01
CA PHE A 21 9.95 -6.79 18.07
C PHE A 21 9.46 -5.39 17.63
N HIS A 22 8.54 -4.80 18.39
CA HIS A 22 8.01 -3.46 18.11
C HIS A 22 8.87 -2.41 18.81
N PRO A 23 9.61 -1.54 18.09
CA PRO A 23 10.61 -0.66 18.70
C PRO A 23 10.01 0.39 19.65
N VAL A 24 8.81 0.91 19.34
CA VAL A 24 8.12 1.88 20.21
C VAL A 24 7.54 1.23 21.47
N LEU A 25 6.84 0.09 21.32
CA LEU A 25 6.15 -0.56 22.43
C LEU A 25 7.06 -1.48 23.24
N LYS A 26 8.29 -1.73 22.77
CA LYS A 26 9.29 -2.63 23.35
C LYS A 26 8.75 -4.03 23.67
N LYS A 27 7.88 -4.57 22.80
CA LYS A 27 7.27 -5.90 22.92
C LYS A 27 7.26 -6.63 21.57
N TYR A 28 7.35 -7.95 21.59
CA TYR A 28 7.15 -8.77 20.40
C TYR A 28 5.67 -8.83 20.03
N ARG A 29 5.36 -8.49 18.79
CA ARG A 29 4.00 -8.50 18.24
C ARG A 29 4.03 -8.88 16.76
N PRO A 30 2.96 -9.50 16.25
CA PRO A 30 2.86 -9.75 14.83
C PRO A 30 2.86 -8.44 14.02
N HIS A 31 3.59 -8.43 12.92
CA HIS A 31 3.52 -7.44 11.87
C HIS A 31 2.97 -8.09 10.60
N HIS A 32 1.65 -8.02 10.43
CA HIS A 32 0.94 -8.65 9.31
C HIS A 32 0.91 -7.75 8.05
N GLY A 33 2.02 -7.09 7.77
CA GLY A 33 2.19 -6.12 6.70
C GLY A 33 3.61 -6.10 6.17
N ILE A 34 3.84 -5.25 5.18
CA ILE A 34 5.16 -4.87 4.69
C ILE A 34 5.31 -3.38 4.90
N ASP A 35 6.38 -2.98 5.56
CA ASP A 35 6.74 -1.57 5.71
C ASP A 35 7.68 -1.18 4.57
N TYR A 36 7.21 -0.29 3.71
CA TYR A 36 8.03 0.33 2.66
C TYR A 36 8.52 1.69 3.15
N ALA A 37 9.83 1.81 3.40
CA ALA A 37 10.44 3.10 3.71
C ALA A 37 10.45 3.98 2.46
N ALA A 38 9.89 5.18 2.60
CA ALA A 38 9.84 6.17 1.54
C ALA A 38 9.67 7.57 2.15
N PRO A 39 10.18 8.64 1.50
CA PRO A 39 9.99 10.01 1.97
C PRO A 39 8.50 10.38 2.15
N SER A 40 8.23 11.30 3.09
CA SER A 40 6.87 11.83 3.21
C SER A 40 6.46 12.52 1.91
N GLY A 41 5.23 12.26 1.46
CA GLY A 41 4.73 12.78 0.19
C GLY A 41 4.92 11.87 -1.00
N THR A 42 5.66 10.76 -0.88
CA THR A 42 5.73 9.78 -1.97
C THR A 42 4.33 9.30 -2.36
N PRO A 43 3.96 9.34 -3.65
CA PRO A 43 2.69 8.82 -4.14
C PRO A 43 2.48 7.34 -3.82
N VAL A 44 1.27 7.01 -3.36
CA VAL A 44 0.84 5.63 -3.08
C VAL A 44 -0.32 5.27 -4.01
N TYR A 45 -0.21 4.13 -4.67
CA TYR A 45 -1.13 3.66 -5.70
C TYR A 45 -1.80 2.34 -5.30
N THR A 46 -3.00 2.12 -5.78
CA THR A 46 -3.64 0.81 -5.62
C THR A 46 -2.93 -0.24 -6.48
N ILE A 47 -2.67 -1.41 -5.89
CA ILE A 47 -2.00 -2.50 -6.62
C ILE A 47 -2.90 -3.17 -7.65
N GLY A 48 -4.21 -2.94 -7.63
CA GLY A 48 -5.16 -3.55 -8.57
C GLY A 48 -6.49 -2.84 -8.59
N ASP A 49 -7.32 -3.21 -9.56
CA ASP A 49 -8.71 -2.75 -9.68
C ASP A 49 -9.49 -3.08 -8.41
N GLY A 50 -10.37 -2.18 -7.97
CA GLY A 50 -11.17 -2.42 -6.79
C GLY A 50 -12.05 -1.25 -6.40
N THR A 51 -12.69 -1.39 -5.25
CA THR A 51 -13.56 -0.37 -4.65
C THR A 51 -13.04 0.02 -3.28
N VAL A 52 -13.00 1.31 -3.00
CA VAL A 52 -12.70 1.82 -1.66
C VAL A 52 -13.82 1.41 -0.71
N ILE A 53 -13.52 0.55 0.25
CA ILE A 53 -14.50 0.08 1.24
C ILE A 53 -14.35 0.77 2.60
N LYS A 54 -13.20 1.41 2.86
CA LYS A 54 -13.00 2.19 4.08
C LYS A 54 -11.96 3.28 3.86
N LYS A 55 -12.20 4.43 4.46
CA LYS A 55 -11.29 5.57 4.56
C LYS A 55 -11.43 6.12 5.97
N GLY A 56 -10.34 6.39 6.68
CA GLY A 56 -10.46 6.94 8.03
C GLY A 56 -9.13 7.22 8.71
N TYR A 57 -9.22 7.59 9.98
CA TYR A 57 -8.09 7.91 10.84
C TYR A 57 -8.06 7.05 12.11
N GLN A 58 -6.88 6.58 12.52
CA GLN A 58 -6.64 5.81 13.75
C GLN A 58 -5.42 6.36 14.50
N LYS A 59 -5.67 7.18 15.54
CA LYS A 59 -4.62 7.87 16.33
C LYS A 59 -3.56 6.92 16.92
N ARG A 60 -3.97 5.77 17.43
CA ARG A 60 -3.09 4.76 18.06
C ARG A 60 -2.87 3.52 17.18
N GLY A 61 -3.00 3.68 15.86
CA GLY A 61 -2.92 2.58 14.89
C GLY A 61 -2.44 3.09 13.54
N GLY A 62 -3.16 2.74 12.47
CA GLY A 62 -2.74 3.01 11.09
C GLY A 62 -2.77 4.47 10.64
N GLY A 63 -3.00 5.45 11.53
CA GLY A 63 -3.09 6.86 11.14
C GLY A 63 -4.17 7.08 10.10
N ASN A 64 -3.90 7.90 9.08
CA ASN A 64 -4.75 7.94 7.88
C ASN A 64 -4.58 6.63 7.11
N TYR A 65 -5.68 5.95 6.86
CA TYR A 65 -5.67 4.70 6.12
C TYR A 65 -6.83 4.57 5.15
N ILE A 66 -6.60 3.78 4.10
CA ILE A 66 -7.62 3.39 3.13
C ILE A 66 -7.62 1.87 2.95
N LYS A 67 -8.80 1.29 2.79
CA LYS A 67 -9.00 -0.13 2.46
C LYS A 67 -9.67 -0.24 1.09
N VAL A 68 -9.10 -1.06 0.23
CA VAL A 68 -9.62 -1.33 -1.11
C VAL A 68 -9.96 -2.81 -1.21
N LYS A 69 -11.23 -3.12 -1.51
CA LYS A 69 -11.67 -4.48 -1.87
C LYS A 69 -11.46 -4.65 -3.36
N HIS A 70 -10.78 -5.72 -3.74
CA HIS A 70 -10.52 -6.03 -5.14
C HIS A 70 -11.59 -7.00 -5.64
N ASN A 71 -11.19 -8.16 -6.15
CA ASN A 71 -12.10 -9.26 -6.45
C ASN A 71 -12.73 -9.85 -5.16
N ALA A 72 -13.49 -10.94 -5.30
CA ALA A 72 -14.20 -11.59 -4.20
C ALA A 72 -13.33 -11.89 -2.97
N ASN A 73 -12.02 -12.09 -3.17
CA ASN A 73 -11.16 -12.72 -2.18
C ASN A 73 -10.10 -11.77 -1.61
N TYR A 74 -9.76 -10.66 -2.29
CA TYR A 74 -8.63 -9.82 -1.88
C TYR A 74 -9.07 -8.45 -1.36
N THR A 75 -8.39 -8.01 -0.29
CA THR A 75 -8.47 -6.65 0.23
C THR A 75 -7.08 -6.14 0.55
N THR A 76 -6.80 -4.89 0.21
CA THR A 76 -5.56 -4.20 0.54
C THR A 76 -5.80 -3.07 1.51
N VAL A 77 -4.80 -2.78 2.34
CA VAL A 77 -4.83 -1.67 3.29
C VAL A 77 -3.54 -0.87 3.19
N TYR A 78 -3.68 0.44 3.13
CA TYR A 78 -2.59 1.40 3.02
C TYR A 78 -2.69 2.32 4.23
N MET A 79 -1.66 2.33 5.09
CA MET A 79 -1.67 3.03 6.37
C MET A 79 -0.58 4.11 6.46
N HIS A 80 -0.61 4.87 7.54
CA HIS A 80 0.34 5.93 7.89
C HIS A 80 0.40 7.08 6.88
N LEU A 81 -0.64 7.23 6.04
CA LEU A 81 -0.66 8.24 4.98
C LEU A 81 -0.59 9.66 5.58
N LYS A 82 0.10 10.59 4.91
CA LYS A 82 0.01 12.01 5.30
C LYS A 82 -1.33 12.62 4.88
N GLY A 83 -1.94 12.07 3.82
CA GLY A 83 -3.19 12.51 3.26
C GLY A 83 -3.64 11.61 2.11
N PHE A 84 -4.89 11.78 1.70
CA PHE A 84 -5.51 11.02 0.63
C PHE A 84 -5.40 11.76 -0.70
N ALA A 85 -5.48 11.03 -1.81
CA ALA A 85 -5.58 11.67 -3.12
C ALA A 85 -6.91 12.43 -3.24
N LYS A 86 -6.94 13.48 -4.08
CA LYS A 86 -8.12 14.32 -4.27
C LYS A 86 -9.29 13.45 -4.77
N GLY A 87 -10.47 13.67 -4.21
CA GLY A 87 -11.69 12.95 -4.60
C GLY A 87 -11.81 11.54 -4.04
N ILE A 88 -10.81 11.01 -3.33
CA ILE A 88 -10.89 9.67 -2.71
C ILE A 88 -12.01 9.60 -1.67
N HIS A 89 -12.99 8.74 -1.89
CA HIS A 89 -14.12 8.48 -0.99
C HIS A 89 -14.53 7.01 -0.97
N VAL A 90 -15.28 6.60 0.06
CA VAL A 90 -15.82 5.24 0.17
C VAL A 90 -16.84 5.03 -0.95
N GLY A 91 -16.81 3.85 -1.59
CA GLY A 91 -17.62 3.51 -2.75
C GLY A 91 -16.94 3.80 -4.10
N GLN A 92 -15.85 4.58 -4.11
CA GLN A 92 -15.14 4.89 -5.34
C GLN A 92 -14.49 3.64 -5.95
N ARG A 93 -14.71 3.44 -7.25
CA ARG A 93 -13.97 2.46 -8.06
C ARG A 93 -12.60 3.03 -8.45
N LEU A 94 -11.59 2.19 -8.30
CA LEU A 94 -10.20 2.46 -8.65
C LEU A 94 -9.74 1.43 -9.68
N LYS A 95 -8.90 1.86 -10.61
CA LYS A 95 -8.12 1.01 -11.51
C LYS A 95 -6.74 0.77 -10.93
N GLN A 96 -6.12 -0.34 -11.31
CA GLN A 96 -4.73 -0.62 -11.01
C GLN A 96 -3.83 0.57 -11.36
N GLY A 97 -3.04 1.04 -10.39
CA GLY A 97 -2.17 2.21 -10.56
C GLY A 97 -2.82 3.55 -10.25
N ASP A 98 -4.11 3.59 -9.88
CA ASP A 98 -4.74 4.84 -9.44
C ASP A 98 -4.14 5.31 -8.11
N LEU A 99 -3.95 6.63 -7.99
CA LEU A 99 -3.40 7.27 -6.81
C LEU A 99 -4.42 7.24 -5.66
N VAL A 100 -4.02 6.70 -4.51
CA VAL A 100 -4.89 6.61 -3.31
C VAL A 100 -4.50 7.60 -2.22
N GLY A 101 -3.23 8.02 -2.18
CA GLY A 101 -2.73 8.95 -1.18
C GLY A 101 -1.23 9.12 -1.23
N TYR A 102 -0.68 9.58 -0.12
CA TYR A 102 0.73 9.93 -0.03
C TYR A 102 1.33 9.41 1.27
N VAL A 103 2.57 8.92 1.21
CA VAL A 103 3.32 8.44 2.37
C VAL A 103 3.40 9.53 3.45
N GLY A 104 3.25 9.11 4.69
CA GLY A 104 3.40 9.96 5.86
C GLY A 104 3.94 9.18 7.05
N ALA A 105 3.70 9.72 8.25
CA ALA A 105 4.02 9.09 9.52
C ALA A 105 2.87 9.28 10.52
N THR A 106 1.62 9.24 10.03
CA THR A 106 0.46 9.47 10.90
C THR A 106 0.12 8.24 11.73
N GLY A 107 -0.52 8.43 12.89
CA GLY A 107 -0.84 7.35 13.81
C GLY A 107 0.38 6.83 14.56
N LEU A 108 0.47 5.52 14.75
CA LEU A 108 1.58 4.86 15.44
C LEU A 108 2.69 4.52 14.44
N ALA A 109 3.51 5.50 14.08
CA ALA A 109 4.64 5.36 13.17
C ALA A 109 5.89 6.01 13.78
N THR A 110 7.07 5.39 13.60
CA THR A 110 8.36 5.97 14.05
C THR A 110 8.96 6.97 13.07
N GLY A 111 8.50 6.94 11.82
CA GLY A 111 8.98 7.82 10.76
C GLY A 111 8.23 7.54 9.45
N PRO A 112 8.55 8.29 8.37
CA PRO A 112 7.85 8.16 7.09
C PRO A 112 7.99 6.76 6.46
N HIS A 113 6.87 6.07 6.29
CA HIS A 113 6.79 4.79 5.59
C HIS A 113 5.33 4.48 5.21
N LEU A 114 5.15 3.46 4.36
CA LEU A 114 3.85 2.85 4.12
C LEU A 114 3.81 1.46 4.77
N ASP A 115 2.91 1.26 5.74
CA ASP A 115 2.47 -0.08 6.17
C ASP A 115 1.40 -0.55 5.17
N PHE A 116 1.79 -1.53 4.35
CA PHE A 116 0.96 -2.14 3.33
C PHE A 116 0.57 -3.55 3.74
N ARG A 117 -0.74 -3.82 3.77
CA ARG A 117 -1.28 -5.12 4.15
C ARG A 117 -2.15 -5.68 3.05
N VAL A 118 -2.08 -7.00 2.88
CA VAL A 118 -2.97 -7.74 2.00
C VAL A 118 -3.68 -8.83 2.77
N TYR A 119 -4.97 -8.95 2.50
CA TYR A 119 -5.83 -9.98 3.05
C TYR A 119 -6.40 -10.82 1.91
N ARG A 120 -6.40 -12.15 2.08
CA ARG A 120 -7.11 -13.10 1.23
C ARG A 120 -8.14 -13.82 2.08
N ASN A 121 -9.41 -13.76 1.70
CA ASN A 121 -10.53 -14.34 2.44
C ASN A 121 -10.54 -13.92 3.92
N GLY A 122 -10.24 -12.64 4.18
CA GLY A 122 -10.18 -12.08 5.54
C GLY A 122 -8.90 -12.38 6.32
N LEU A 123 -8.04 -13.29 5.85
CA LEU A 123 -6.78 -13.63 6.50
C LEU A 123 -5.61 -12.82 5.93
N ALA A 124 -4.77 -12.28 6.80
CA ALA A 124 -3.58 -11.53 6.38
C ALA A 124 -2.57 -12.48 5.73
N ILE A 125 -2.03 -12.08 4.59
CA ILE A 125 -1.02 -12.84 3.84
C ILE A 125 0.22 -12.00 3.60
N ASN A 126 1.36 -12.66 3.38
CA ASN A 126 2.59 -11.96 2.99
C ASN A 126 2.45 -11.43 1.55
N PRO A 127 2.44 -10.10 1.33
CA PRO A 127 2.31 -9.50 0.01
C PRO A 127 3.42 -9.91 -0.96
N LEU A 128 4.64 -10.15 -0.46
CA LEU A 128 5.80 -10.53 -1.29
C LEU A 128 5.69 -11.94 -1.87
N LYS A 129 4.83 -12.79 -1.30
CA LYS A 129 4.57 -14.16 -1.78
C LYS A 129 3.37 -14.24 -2.71
N MET A 130 2.70 -13.12 -2.99
CA MET A 130 1.59 -13.11 -3.94
C MET A 130 2.13 -13.30 -5.35
N LYS A 131 1.57 -14.28 -6.06
CA LYS A 131 1.78 -14.39 -7.51
C LYS A 131 1.06 -13.23 -8.19
N SER A 132 1.77 -12.14 -8.43
CA SER A 132 1.38 -11.15 -9.43
C SER A 132 1.55 -11.82 -10.78
N THR A 133 0.47 -12.31 -11.39
CA THR A 133 0.53 -12.67 -12.82
C THR A 133 1.02 -11.42 -13.55
N PRO A 134 2.15 -11.47 -14.28
CA PRO A 134 2.55 -10.36 -15.12
C PRO A 134 1.33 -9.99 -15.96
N ALA A 135 0.93 -8.72 -15.96
CA ALA A 135 0.08 -8.27 -17.05
C ALA A 135 0.85 -8.63 -18.32
N THR A 136 0.27 -9.46 -19.19
CA THR A 136 0.83 -9.69 -20.52
C THR A 136 0.97 -8.30 -21.11
N VAL A 137 2.21 -7.82 -21.20
CA VAL A 137 2.51 -6.55 -21.85
C VAL A 137 2.20 -6.81 -23.31
N SER A 138 0.97 -6.50 -23.73
CA SER A 138 0.67 -6.36 -25.15
C SER A 138 1.68 -5.35 -25.68
N LYS A 139 2.49 -5.76 -26.66
CA LYS A 139 3.65 -5.04 -27.22
C LYS A 139 3.32 -3.64 -27.79
N THR A 140 2.07 -3.19 -27.72
CA THR A 140 1.56 -2.00 -28.43
C THR A 140 1.72 -0.66 -27.69
N ARG A 141 2.38 -0.57 -26.52
CA ARG A 141 2.64 0.73 -25.86
C ARG A 141 4.09 0.93 -25.41
N ARG A 142 5.04 0.71 -26.33
CA ARG A 142 6.44 1.15 -26.19
C ARG A 142 6.72 2.40 -27.05
N THR A 143 5.89 3.43 -26.97
CA THR A 143 6.20 4.72 -27.61
C THR A 143 5.52 5.85 -26.85
N SER A 144 6.18 6.33 -25.79
CA SER A 144 6.16 7.74 -25.36
C SER A 144 6.66 7.87 -23.91
N PHE A 145 7.95 7.64 -23.66
CA PHE A 145 8.67 8.25 -22.54
C PHE A 145 10.16 8.22 -22.88
N ALA A 146 10.57 9.10 -23.79
CA ALA A 146 11.96 9.50 -23.91
C ALA A 146 12.27 10.46 -22.76
N PRO A 147 13.42 10.33 -22.06
CA PRO A 147 13.86 11.35 -21.12
C PRO A 147 14.27 12.58 -21.92
N SER A 148 13.63 13.72 -21.66
CA SER A 148 14.15 15.03 -22.07
C SER A 148 15.46 15.23 -21.33
N GLN A 149 16.57 15.20 -22.06
CA GLN A 149 17.84 15.71 -21.57
C GLN A 149 17.77 17.25 -21.52
N ALA A 150 18.27 17.81 -20.43
CA ALA A 150 18.89 19.12 -20.35
C ALA A 150 20.10 18.97 -19.44
#